data_AF-E9PK80-F1
#
_entry.id   AF-E9PK80-F1
#
_cell.length_a   1.000
_cell.length_b   1.000
_cell.length_c   1.000
_cell.angle_alpha   90.00
_cell.angle_beta   90.00
_cell.angle_gamma   90.00
#
_symmetry.space_group_name_H-M   'P 1'
#
loop_
_entity.id
_entity.type
_entity.pdbx_description
1 polymer ?
#
loop_
_entity_poly.entity_id
_entity_poly.type
_entity_poly.pdbx_seq_one_letter_code
_entity_poly.pdbx_strand_id
1 'polypeptide(L)'
;MAFWGWRAAAALRLWGRVVERVEAGGGVGPFQACGCRLVLGGRDDDVAELIRARACQRVVVMVGAGISTPSGIPDFRSPGSGLYSNLQQYDLPYPEAIFELPFFFHNPKPFFTLAKELYPGNYKPNVTHYFLRLLHDKGLLLRLYTQNIDGLERVSGIPASKLVEAHGTFASATCTVCQRPFPGEDIRADVMADRVPRCPVCTGVVKPDIVFFGEPLPQRFLLHVVDFPMADLLLILGTSLEVEPFASLTEAVRSSVPRLLINRDLVGPLAWHPRSRDVAQLGDVVHGVESLVELLGWTEEMRDLVQRETGKLDGPDK
;
A
#
# COMPACT_ATOMS: atom_id res chain seq x y z
N MET A 1 35.66 -43.10 -15.86
CA MET A 1 34.88 -43.05 -14.61
C MET A 1 35.35 -41.86 -13.79
N ALA A 2 34.54 -40.80 -13.70
CA ALA A 2 34.73 -39.70 -12.76
C ALA A 2 33.34 -39.17 -12.39
N PHE A 3 32.98 -39.31 -11.13
CA PHE A 3 31.70 -38.90 -10.55
C PHE A 3 31.70 -37.39 -10.26
N TRP A 4 30.65 -36.69 -10.67
CA TRP A 4 30.30 -35.35 -10.18
C TRP A 4 29.06 -35.48 -9.29
N GLY A 5 29.20 -35.17 -8.01
CA GLY A 5 28.11 -35.05 -7.05
C GLY A 5 27.95 -33.60 -6.63
N TRP A 6 26.85 -32.96 -7.02
CA TRP A 6 26.42 -31.67 -6.48
C TRP A 6 25.80 -31.88 -5.10
N ARG A 7 26.30 -31.13 -4.10
CA ARG A 7 25.62 -30.93 -2.82
C ARG A 7 25.03 -29.53 -2.80
N ALA A 8 23.73 -29.46 -2.59
CA ALA A 8 22.97 -28.24 -2.31
C ALA A 8 23.48 -27.59 -1.01
N ALA A 9 23.79 -26.29 -1.06
CA ALA A 9 24.07 -25.49 0.11
C ALA A 9 22.76 -24.85 0.60
N ALA A 10 22.47 -25.08 1.89
CA ALA A 10 21.31 -24.58 2.60
C ALA A 10 21.32 -23.04 2.72
N ALA A 11 20.17 -22.43 2.46
CA ALA A 11 19.92 -21.01 2.76
C ALA A 11 19.94 -20.81 4.28
N LEU A 12 20.98 -20.14 4.77
CA LEU A 12 21.06 -19.72 6.17
C LEU A 12 20.21 -18.46 6.40
N ARG A 13 19.31 -18.60 7.38
CA ARG A 13 18.67 -17.58 8.22
C ARG A 13 19.34 -16.20 8.16
N LEU A 14 18.66 -15.27 7.53
CA LEU A 14 18.71 -13.85 7.83
C LEU A 14 17.29 -13.47 8.19
N TRP A 15 17.03 -13.17 9.45
CA TRP A 15 15.99 -12.26 9.97
C TRP A 15 16.07 -12.37 11.50
N GLY A 16 16.54 -11.29 12.11
CA GLY A 16 16.80 -11.23 13.55
C GLY A 16 17.62 -10.00 13.90
N ARG A 17 16.94 -8.86 14.04
CA ARG A 17 17.05 -7.94 15.18
C ARG A 17 16.15 -6.73 14.93
N VAL A 18 15.20 -6.55 15.84
CA VAL A 18 14.63 -5.22 16.13
C VAL A 18 15.81 -4.32 16.48
N VAL A 19 15.94 -3.19 15.79
CA VAL A 19 16.94 -2.18 16.14
C VAL A 19 16.47 -1.50 17.42
N GLU A 20 17.08 -1.84 18.55
CA GLU A 20 16.91 -1.11 19.81
C GLU A 20 17.49 0.31 19.64
N ARG A 21 16.67 1.32 19.98
CA ARG A 21 17.08 2.72 20.08
C ARG A 21 18.18 2.84 21.13
N VAL A 22 19.33 3.38 20.75
CA VAL A 22 20.30 3.94 21.68
C VAL A 22 19.83 5.35 22.04
N GLU A 23 19.44 5.55 23.30
CA GLU A 23 19.18 6.87 23.85
C GLU A 23 20.49 7.65 23.98
N ALA A 24 20.69 8.64 23.11
CA ALA A 24 21.69 9.67 23.31
C ALA A 24 21.03 10.85 24.03
N GLY A 25 21.36 11.02 25.31
CA GLY A 25 20.93 12.16 26.12
C GLY A 25 21.49 13.47 25.57
N GLY A 26 20.59 14.41 25.29
CA GLY A 26 20.90 15.79 24.95
C GLY A 26 19.61 16.59 24.96
N GLY A 27 19.42 17.44 25.99
CA GLY A 27 18.17 18.15 26.25
C GLY A 27 17.70 19.00 25.09
N VAL A 28 16.40 18.96 24.81
CA VAL A 28 15.72 19.82 23.83
C VAL A 28 14.63 20.59 24.58
N GLY A 29 14.76 21.92 24.60
CA GLY A 29 13.73 22.83 25.10
C GLY A 29 12.46 22.81 24.22
N PRO A 30 11.38 23.50 24.63
CA PRO A 30 10.07 23.32 24.04
C PRO A 30 10.04 23.89 22.61
N PHE A 31 9.97 23.03 21.61
CA PHE A 31 9.70 23.43 20.24
C PHE A 31 8.20 23.69 20.08
N GLN A 32 7.89 24.96 19.93
CA GLN A 32 6.58 25.50 19.62
C GLN A 32 6.19 25.08 18.19
N ALA A 33 4.98 24.55 18.04
CA ALA A 33 4.41 24.13 16.77
C ALA A 33 4.35 25.30 15.78
N CYS A 34 5.19 25.26 14.76
CA CYS A 34 5.05 26.02 13.54
C CYS A 34 5.40 25.08 12.38
N GLY A 35 4.51 24.98 11.39
CA GLY A 35 4.62 24.01 10.30
C GLY A 35 5.94 24.14 9.54
N CYS A 36 6.91 23.28 9.86
CA CYS A 36 8.21 23.26 9.21
C CYS A 36 8.19 22.26 8.05
N ARG A 37 8.14 22.80 6.82
CA ARG A 37 8.42 22.11 5.56
C ARG A 37 9.90 21.74 5.52
N LEU A 38 10.25 20.47 5.69
CA LEU A 38 11.64 20.02 5.58
C LEU A 38 11.96 19.72 4.12
N VAL A 39 12.57 20.68 3.43
CA VAL A 39 13.00 20.51 2.03
C VAL A 39 14.38 19.85 1.98
N LEU A 40 14.45 18.59 1.54
CA LEU A 40 15.70 17.93 1.19
C LEU A 40 16.04 18.19 -0.30
N GLY A 41 16.22 19.47 -0.68
CA GLY A 41 16.87 19.85 -1.95
C GLY A 41 15.98 20.27 -3.13
N GLY A 42 14.65 20.14 -3.08
CA GLY A 42 13.70 20.64 -4.11
C GLY A 42 12.34 21.07 -3.55
N ARG A 43 11.59 21.93 -4.26
CA ARG A 43 10.23 22.34 -3.84
C ARG A 43 9.17 21.49 -4.56
N ASP A 44 8.00 21.30 -3.94
CA ASP A 44 6.88 20.60 -4.57
C ASP A 44 6.47 21.25 -5.91
N ASP A 45 6.59 22.58 -5.98
CA ASP A 45 6.36 23.37 -7.18
C ASP A 45 7.22 22.85 -8.35
N ASP A 46 8.47 22.45 -8.09
CA ASP A 46 9.37 21.94 -9.12
C ASP A 46 8.87 20.58 -9.65
N VAL A 47 8.32 19.72 -8.79
CA VAL A 47 7.72 18.43 -9.19
C VAL A 47 6.43 18.66 -9.99
N ALA A 48 5.59 19.59 -9.56
CA ALA A 48 4.38 19.97 -10.28
C ALA A 48 4.72 20.50 -11.69
N GLU A 49 5.73 21.36 -11.83
CA GLU A 49 6.21 21.86 -13.12
C GLU A 49 6.71 20.73 -14.02
N LEU A 50 7.47 19.76 -13.48
CA LEU A 50 7.95 18.61 -14.26
C LEU A 50 6.80 17.78 -14.84
N ILE A 51 5.73 17.57 -14.06
CA ILE A 51 4.54 16.87 -14.54
C ILE A 51 3.78 17.73 -15.56
N ARG A 52 3.57 19.02 -15.28
CA ARG A 52 2.78 19.93 -16.11
C ARG A 52 3.43 20.16 -17.47
N ALA A 53 4.76 20.32 -17.50
CA ALA A 53 5.56 20.43 -18.71
C ALA A 53 5.75 19.09 -19.44
N ARG A 54 5.19 17.98 -18.92
CA ARG A 54 5.34 16.62 -19.45
C ARG A 54 6.82 16.19 -19.54
N ALA A 55 7.68 16.71 -18.66
CA ALA A 55 9.05 16.23 -18.50
C ALA A 55 9.07 14.84 -17.82
N CYS A 56 8.11 14.59 -16.93
CA CYS A 56 7.82 13.28 -16.35
C CYS A 56 6.50 12.74 -16.93
N GLN A 57 6.53 11.56 -17.54
CA GLN A 57 5.37 10.92 -18.18
C GLN A 57 5.20 9.44 -17.81
N ARG A 58 6.11 8.89 -17.01
CA ARG A 58 6.12 7.50 -16.56
C ARG A 58 6.24 7.48 -15.04
N VAL A 59 5.17 7.97 -14.41
CA VAL A 59 5.10 8.09 -12.95
C VAL A 59 4.83 6.70 -12.35
N VAL A 60 5.73 6.23 -11.50
CA VAL A 60 5.47 5.10 -10.61
C VAL A 60 4.97 5.67 -9.29
N VAL A 61 3.89 5.09 -8.78
CA VAL A 61 3.32 5.48 -7.49
C VAL A 61 3.41 4.29 -6.54
N MET A 62 3.85 4.56 -5.32
CA MET A 62 3.86 3.62 -4.20
C MET A 62 2.93 4.15 -3.12
N VAL A 63 1.97 3.34 -2.68
CA VAL A 63 1.00 3.74 -1.66
C VAL A 63 0.87 2.72 -0.54
N GLY A 64 0.51 3.19 0.65
CA GLY A 64 0.17 2.36 1.80
C GLY A 64 -1.06 2.89 2.55
N ALA A 65 -1.27 2.38 3.76
CA ALA A 65 -2.54 2.53 4.47
C ALA A 65 -2.92 3.99 4.79
N GLY A 66 -1.94 4.89 4.83
CA GLY A 66 -2.14 6.31 5.05
C GLY A 66 -3.05 6.97 4.01
N ILE A 67 -3.12 6.45 2.77
CA ILE A 67 -4.04 7.00 1.76
C ILE A 67 -5.50 6.63 2.02
N SER A 68 -5.76 5.59 2.82
CA SER A 68 -7.10 5.07 3.11
C SER A 68 -7.67 5.55 4.44
N THR A 69 -6.86 6.23 5.28
CA THR A 69 -7.33 6.83 6.53
C THR A 69 -8.45 7.86 6.34
N PRO A 70 -8.43 8.74 5.31
CA PRO A 70 -9.55 9.66 5.06
C PRO A 70 -10.81 8.96 4.54
N SER A 71 -10.69 7.70 4.11
CA SER A 71 -11.84 6.86 3.74
C SER A 71 -12.47 6.15 4.94
N GLY A 72 -11.96 6.38 6.16
CA GLY A 72 -12.45 5.75 7.38
C GLY A 72 -11.86 4.37 7.66
N ILE A 73 -10.84 3.95 6.91
CA ILE A 73 -10.11 2.70 7.14
C ILE A 73 -8.91 3.04 8.04
N PRO A 74 -8.82 2.49 9.27
CA PRO A 74 -7.67 2.74 10.12
C PRO A 74 -6.40 2.21 9.46
N ASP A 75 -5.28 2.90 9.63
CA ASP A 75 -4.00 2.30 9.27
C ASP A 75 -3.67 1.13 10.22
N PHE A 76 -2.58 0.41 9.96
CA PHE A 76 -2.22 -0.72 10.82
C PHE A 76 -1.62 -0.30 12.17
N ARG A 77 -0.82 0.78 12.19
CA ARG A 77 0.21 1.03 13.21
C ARG A 77 0.02 2.29 14.05
N SER A 78 -0.90 3.19 13.69
CA SER A 78 -1.11 4.42 14.44
C SER A 78 -1.57 4.10 15.87
N PRO A 79 -0.88 4.63 16.90
CA PRO A 79 -1.26 4.38 18.29
C PRO A 79 -2.71 4.82 18.56
N GLY A 80 -3.50 3.94 19.16
CA GLY A 80 -4.87 4.21 19.61
C GLY A 80 -5.96 4.11 18.54
N SER A 81 -5.66 4.40 17.27
CA SER A 81 -6.63 4.31 16.15
C SER A 81 -6.33 3.21 15.15
N GLY A 82 -5.09 2.71 15.10
CA GLY A 82 -4.66 1.70 14.14
C GLY A 82 -5.27 0.34 14.42
N LEU A 83 -5.44 -0.47 13.37
CA LEU A 83 -6.05 -1.79 13.42
C LEU A 83 -5.46 -2.63 14.55
N TYR A 84 -4.14 -2.68 14.69
CA TYR A 84 -3.45 -3.47 15.71
C TYR A 84 -3.81 -3.09 17.16
N SER A 85 -4.21 -1.85 17.41
CA SER A 85 -4.69 -1.42 18.74
C SER A 85 -6.09 -1.99 19.03
N ASN A 86 -6.92 -2.11 17.99
CA ASN A 86 -8.31 -2.61 18.10
C ASN A 86 -8.39 -4.15 18.03
N LEU A 87 -7.33 -4.82 17.58
CA LEU A 87 -7.27 -6.28 17.52
C LEU A 87 -7.12 -6.95 18.90
N GLN A 88 -6.93 -6.20 19.99
CA GLN A 88 -6.84 -6.75 21.35
C GLN A 88 -8.09 -7.53 21.79
N GLN A 89 -9.24 -7.28 21.14
CA GLN A 89 -10.47 -8.06 21.38
C GLN A 89 -10.39 -9.49 20.85
N TYR A 90 -9.47 -9.76 19.91
CA TYR A 90 -9.18 -11.10 19.42
C TYR A 90 -8.03 -11.65 20.26
N ASP A 91 -8.15 -12.90 20.71
CA ASP A 91 -7.15 -13.62 21.49
C ASP A 91 -5.90 -13.94 20.63
N LEU A 92 -5.20 -12.89 20.23
CA LEU A 92 -4.01 -12.90 19.39
C LEU A 92 -2.77 -12.83 20.29
N PRO A 93 -1.73 -13.63 20.02
CA PRO A 93 -0.49 -13.53 20.77
C PRO A 93 0.23 -12.18 20.54
N TYR A 94 0.07 -11.62 19.33
CA TYR A 94 0.52 -10.31 18.89
C TYR A 94 -0.25 -9.91 17.61
N PRO A 95 -0.37 -8.63 17.27
CA PRO A 95 -1.26 -8.18 16.19
C PRO A 95 -0.97 -8.78 14.81
N GLU A 96 0.31 -8.97 14.47
CA GLU A 96 0.75 -9.51 13.19
C GLU A 96 0.31 -10.96 12.96
N ALA A 97 -0.01 -11.72 14.03
CA ALA A 97 -0.43 -13.11 13.94
C ALA A 97 -1.70 -13.30 13.09
N ILE A 98 -2.55 -12.28 12.95
CA ILE A 98 -3.73 -12.33 12.08
C ILE A 98 -3.37 -12.58 10.60
N PHE A 99 -2.15 -12.22 10.20
CA PHE A 99 -1.59 -12.42 8.86
C PHE A 99 -0.49 -13.49 8.84
N GLU A 100 -0.51 -14.44 9.77
CA GLU A 100 0.42 -15.58 9.79
C GLU A 100 -0.33 -16.89 9.49
N LEU A 101 0.20 -17.69 8.56
CA LEU A 101 -0.40 -18.97 8.18
C LEU A 101 -0.56 -19.95 9.37
N PRO A 102 0.44 -20.13 10.25
CA PRO A 102 0.27 -21.02 11.41
C PRO A 102 -0.90 -20.63 12.31
N PHE A 103 -1.05 -19.34 12.62
CA PHE A 103 -2.16 -18.84 13.41
C PHE A 103 -3.49 -18.99 12.66
N PHE A 104 -3.53 -18.67 11.37
CA PHE A 104 -4.73 -18.83 10.54
C PHE A 104 -5.26 -20.26 10.50
N PHE A 105 -4.37 -21.26 10.41
CA PHE A 105 -4.80 -22.67 10.48
C PHE A 105 -5.29 -23.08 11.87
N HIS A 106 -4.78 -22.45 12.93
CA HIS A 106 -5.26 -22.66 14.29
C HIS A 106 -6.62 -21.99 14.53
N ASN A 107 -6.76 -20.72 14.18
CA ASN A 107 -7.96 -19.92 14.33
C ASN A 107 -8.10 -18.90 13.17
N PRO A 108 -8.84 -19.22 12.11
CA PRO A 108 -9.00 -18.31 10.96
C PRO A 108 -10.03 -17.20 11.21
N LYS A 109 -10.82 -17.29 12.30
CA LYS A 109 -11.95 -16.37 12.54
C LYS A 109 -11.54 -14.90 12.62
N PRO A 110 -10.47 -14.50 13.36
CA PRO A 110 -10.07 -13.10 13.44
C PRO A 110 -9.80 -12.48 12.06
N PHE A 111 -9.11 -13.22 11.18
CA PHE A 111 -8.88 -12.77 9.80
C PHE A 111 -10.19 -12.60 9.02
N PHE A 112 -11.13 -13.54 9.14
CA PHE A 112 -12.41 -13.42 8.42
C PHE A 112 -13.31 -12.32 8.97
N THR A 113 -13.22 -12.02 10.27
CA THR A 113 -13.89 -10.84 10.84
C THR A 113 -13.29 -9.55 10.27
N LEU A 114 -11.97 -9.45 10.21
CA LEU A 114 -11.30 -8.33 9.54
C LEU A 114 -11.69 -8.25 8.04
N ALA A 115 -11.70 -9.38 7.35
CA ALA A 115 -12.06 -9.43 5.94
C ALA A 115 -13.47 -8.89 5.71
N LYS A 116 -14.44 -9.25 6.57
CA LYS A 116 -15.82 -8.74 6.52
C LYS A 116 -15.88 -7.22 6.60
N GLU A 117 -15.07 -6.60 7.46
CA GLU A 117 -14.99 -5.14 7.57
C GLU A 117 -14.39 -4.51 6.31
N LEU A 118 -13.31 -5.10 5.77
CA LEU A 118 -12.58 -4.58 4.61
C LEU A 118 -13.17 -4.94 3.24
N TYR A 119 -14.18 -5.81 3.19
CA TYR A 119 -14.77 -6.24 1.92
C TYR A 119 -15.31 -5.02 1.13
N PRO A 120 -15.08 -4.96 -0.20
CA PRO A 120 -15.58 -3.88 -1.04
C PRO A 120 -17.08 -3.63 -0.84
N GLY A 121 -17.43 -2.35 -0.67
CA GLY A 121 -18.81 -1.86 -0.44
C GLY A 121 -18.97 -0.99 0.82
N ASN A 122 -18.12 -1.19 1.83
CA ASN A 122 -18.19 -0.47 3.11
C ASN A 122 -17.50 0.90 3.07
N TYR A 123 -16.49 1.05 2.21
CA TYR A 123 -15.67 2.25 2.12
C TYR A 123 -15.66 2.80 0.70
N LYS A 124 -15.42 4.10 0.58
CA LYS A 124 -15.31 4.80 -0.71
C LYS A 124 -13.89 5.33 -0.90
N PRO A 125 -13.38 5.36 -2.14
CA PRO A 125 -12.15 6.07 -2.44
C PRO A 125 -12.30 7.56 -2.11
N ASN A 126 -11.23 8.16 -1.60
CA ASN A 126 -11.14 9.60 -1.33
C ASN A 126 -10.33 10.33 -2.42
N VAL A 127 -10.11 11.64 -2.24
CA VAL A 127 -9.39 12.49 -3.20
C VAL A 127 -8.00 11.97 -3.58
N THR A 128 -7.28 11.33 -2.66
CA THR A 128 -5.97 10.72 -2.94
C THR A 128 -6.08 9.63 -3.99
N HIS A 129 -7.08 8.76 -3.89
CA HIS A 129 -7.32 7.69 -4.86
C HIS A 129 -7.75 8.25 -6.23
N TYR A 130 -8.58 9.30 -6.22
CA TYR A 130 -9.02 9.95 -7.46
C TYR A 130 -7.90 10.76 -8.12
N PHE A 131 -6.92 11.27 -7.37
CA PHE A 131 -5.73 11.89 -7.94
C PHE A 131 -4.92 10.86 -8.76
N LEU A 132 -4.76 9.65 -8.23
CA LEU A 132 -4.11 8.54 -8.96
C LEU A 132 -4.89 8.16 -10.21
N ARG A 133 -6.22 8.16 -10.13
CA ARG A 133 -7.10 7.95 -11.28
C ARG A 133 -6.93 9.06 -12.32
N LEU A 134 -6.85 10.32 -11.91
CA LEU A 134 -6.64 11.43 -12.84
C LEU A 134 -5.26 11.36 -13.50
N LEU A 135 -4.23 10.93 -12.75
CA LEU A 135 -2.89 10.66 -13.29
C LEU A 135 -2.92 9.57 -14.36
N HIS A 136 -3.75 8.53 -14.17
CA HIS A 136 -4.02 7.53 -15.19
C HIS A 136 -4.75 8.09 -16.41
N ASP A 137 -5.86 8.80 -16.21
CA ASP A 137 -6.69 9.37 -17.28
C ASP A 137 -5.89 10.37 -18.13
N LYS A 138 -4.92 11.07 -17.54
CA LYS A 138 -3.98 11.98 -18.23
C LYS A 138 -2.80 11.28 -18.91
N GLY A 139 -2.73 9.94 -18.86
CA GLY A 139 -1.70 9.13 -19.51
C GLY A 139 -0.32 9.18 -18.84
N LEU A 140 -0.23 9.57 -17.57
CA LEU A 140 1.04 9.78 -16.85
C LEU A 140 1.42 8.60 -15.94
N LEU A 141 0.43 7.86 -15.45
CA LEU A 141 0.66 6.72 -14.55
C LEU A 141 1.31 5.55 -15.32
N LEU A 142 2.55 5.22 -15.00
CA LEU A 142 3.20 3.99 -15.46
C LEU A 142 2.59 2.78 -14.73
N ARG A 143 2.66 2.80 -13.39
CA ARG A 143 2.15 1.76 -12.51
C ARG A 143 1.85 2.30 -11.11
N LEU A 144 0.82 1.76 -10.48
CA LEU A 144 0.48 1.95 -9.08
C LEU A 144 0.81 0.67 -8.30
N TYR A 145 1.77 0.75 -7.39
CA TYR A 145 2.10 -0.29 -6.41
C TYR A 145 1.42 0.06 -5.09
N THR A 146 0.58 -0.83 -4.58
CA THR A 146 -0.12 -0.63 -3.30
C THR A 146 0.20 -1.73 -2.31
N GLN A 147 0.42 -1.34 -1.05
CA GLN A 147 0.46 -2.25 0.10
C GLN A 147 -0.92 -2.52 0.68
N ASN A 148 -1.93 -1.77 0.26
CA ASN A 148 -3.28 -1.87 0.78
C ASN A 148 -3.96 -3.12 0.23
N ILE A 149 -4.93 -3.60 1.00
CA ILE A 149 -5.77 -4.74 0.68
C ILE A 149 -7.26 -4.35 0.60
N ASP A 150 -7.58 -3.07 0.80
CA ASP A 150 -8.96 -2.55 0.79
C ASP A 150 -9.57 -2.48 -0.63
N GLY A 151 -8.74 -2.48 -1.68
CA GLY A 151 -9.16 -2.47 -3.07
C GLY A 151 -9.68 -1.11 -3.57
N LEU A 152 -9.52 -0.03 -2.81
CA LEU A 152 -10.04 1.29 -3.16
C LEU A 152 -9.39 1.87 -4.43
N GLU A 153 -8.19 1.43 -4.81
CA GLU A 153 -7.57 1.79 -6.08
C GLU A 153 -8.35 1.22 -7.27
N ARG A 154 -8.87 0.00 -7.16
CA ARG A 154 -9.75 -0.58 -8.18
C ARG A 154 -11.08 0.16 -8.22
N VAL A 155 -11.64 0.47 -7.05
CA VAL A 155 -12.93 1.17 -6.93
C VAL A 155 -12.84 2.60 -7.49
N SER A 156 -11.69 3.28 -7.40
CA SER A 156 -11.48 4.59 -8.06
C SER A 156 -11.37 4.50 -9.59
N GLY A 157 -11.32 3.28 -10.14
CA GLY A 157 -11.30 2.99 -11.57
C GLY A 157 -9.89 2.84 -12.15
N ILE A 158 -8.86 2.58 -11.33
CA ILE A 158 -7.56 2.17 -11.87
C ILE A 158 -7.71 0.79 -12.53
N PRO A 159 -7.33 0.64 -13.81
CA PRO A 159 -7.44 -0.66 -14.47
C PRO A 159 -6.45 -1.66 -13.87
N ALA A 160 -6.84 -2.94 -13.82
CA ALA A 160 -5.99 -4.01 -13.27
C ALA A 160 -4.60 -4.07 -13.93
N SER A 161 -4.48 -3.68 -15.20
CA SER A 161 -3.19 -3.61 -15.89
C SER A 161 -2.23 -2.57 -15.29
N LYS A 162 -2.74 -1.50 -14.68
CA LYS A 162 -1.95 -0.43 -14.03
C LYS A 162 -1.67 -0.69 -12.55
N LEU A 163 -2.32 -1.68 -11.95
CA LEU A 163 -2.23 -1.95 -10.51
C LEU A 163 -1.35 -3.15 -10.21
N VAL A 164 -0.53 -3.02 -9.15
CA VAL A 164 0.18 -4.09 -8.47
C VAL A 164 -0.22 -4.04 -6.99
N GLU A 165 -1.15 -4.90 -6.61
CA GLU A 165 -1.51 -5.14 -5.20
C GLU A 165 -0.45 -6.03 -4.56
N ALA A 166 0.58 -5.43 -4.00
CA ALA A 166 1.78 -6.14 -3.53
C ALA A 166 1.46 -7.08 -2.37
N HIS A 167 0.46 -6.76 -1.54
CA HIS A 167 0.00 -7.60 -0.44
C HIS A 167 -1.28 -8.38 -0.77
N GLY A 168 -1.60 -8.51 -2.06
CA GLY A 168 -2.72 -9.33 -2.51
C GLY A 168 -4.06 -8.61 -2.51
N THR A 169 -5.15 -9.37 -2.71
CA THR A 169 -6.48 -8.79 -3.00
C THR A 169 -7.61 -9.67 -2.45
N PHE A 170 -8.74 -9.05 -2.09
CA PHE A 170 -9.99 -9.77 -1.80
C PHE A 170 -10.77 -10.15 -3.06
N ALA A 171 -10.32 -9.74 -4.26
CA ALA A 171 -11.02 -10.03 -5.52
C ALA A 171 -10.91 -11.50 -5.97
N SER A 172 -9.96 -12.25 -5.40
CA SER A 172 -9.76 -13.67 -5.66
C SER A 172 -9.38 -14.39 -4.37
N ALA A 173 -9.54 -15.71 -4.37
CA ALA A 173 -9.24 -16.56 -3.22
C ALA A 173 -8.73 -17.93 -3.68
N THR A 174 -7.96 -18.60 -2.82
CA THR A 174 -7.36 -19.89 -3.12
C THR A 174 -7.62 -20.88 -1.99
N CYS A 175 -8.00 -22.12 -2.32
CA CYS A 175 -8.09 -23.18 -1.32
C CYS A 175 -6.71 -23.52 -0.77
N THR A 176 -6.56 -23.42 0.55
CA THR A 176 -5.30 -23.70 1.25
C THR A 176 -4.82 -25.15 1.16
N VAL A 177 -5.67 -26.08 0.73
CA VAL A 177 -5.35 -27.51 0.60
C VAL A 177 -5.11 -27.89 -0.85
N CYS A 178 -6.14 -27.81 -1.70
CA CYS A 178 -6.03 -28.27 -3.10
C CYS A 178 -5.56 -27.19 -4.08
N GLN A 179 -5.28 -25.96 -3.61
CA GLN A 179 -4.81 -24.83 -4.42
C GLN A 179 -5.77 -24.42 -5.55
N ARG A 180 -7.03 -24.85 -5.48
CA ARG A 180 -8.05 -24.44 -6.44
C ARG A 180 -8.35 -22.94 -6.28
N PRO A 181 -8.31 -22.15 -7.36
CA PRO A 181 -8.68 -20.73 -7.31
C PRO A 181 -10.20 -20.55 -7.34
N PHE A 182 -10.64 -19.47 -6.73
CA PHE A 182 -12.03 -19.02 -6.64
C PHE A 182 -12.09 -17.49 -6.89
N PRO A 183 -13.11 -16.99 -7.58
CA PRO A 183 -13.50 -15.59 -7.48
C PRO A 183 -13.72 -15.20 -6.01
N GLY A 184 -13.34 -13.98 -5.62
CA GLY A 184 -13.57 -13.49 -4.25
C GLY A 184 -15.06 -13.42 -3.90
N GLU A 185 -15.91 -13.17 -4.90
CA GLU A 185 -17.37 -13.15 -4.74
C GLU A 185 -17.92 -14.49 -4.27
N ASP A 186 -17.33 -15.62 -4.69
CA ASP A 186 -17.78 -16.96 -4.30
C ASP A 186 -17.68 -17.22 -2.80
N ILE A 187 -16.73 -16.56 -2.12
CA ILE A 187 -16.55 -16.69 -0.66
C ILE A 187 -17.17 -15.53 0.12
N ARG A 188 -17.66 -14.48 -0.55
CA ARG A 188 -18.24 -13.28 0.10
C ARG A 188 -19.43 -13.65 0.96
N ALA A 189 -20.34 -14.50 0.48
CA ALA A 189 -21.55 -14.89 1.20
C ALA A 189 -21.25 -15.61 2.52
N ASP A 190 -20.18 -16.41 2.58
CA ASP A 190 -19.74 -17.05 3.80
C ASP A 190 -19.12 -16.05 4.78
N VAL A 191 -18.20 -15.20 4.30
CA VAL A 191 -17.55 -14.18 5.14
C VAL A 191 -18.58 -13.22 5.73
N MET A 192 -19.53 -12.74 4.94
CA MET A 192 -20.58 -11.82 5.40
C MET A 192 -21.52 -12.44 6.44
N ALA A 193 -21.69 -13.75 6.39
CA ALA A 193 -22.51 -14.50 7.33
C ALA A 193 -21.71 -15.11 8.50
N ASP A 194 -20.49 -14.61 8.74
CA ASP A 194 -19.60 -15.05 9.82
C ASP A 194 -19.25 -16.55 9.74
N ARG A 195 -19.27 -17.12 8.54
CA ARG A 195 -18.86 -18.50 8.24
C ARG A 195 -17.46 -18.52 7.63
N VAL A 196 -16.66 -19.51 8.05
CA VAL A 196 -15.36 -19.77 7.43
C VAL A 196 -15.58 -20.46 6.09
N PRO A 197 -15.23 -19.85 4.95
CA PRO A 197 -15.45 -20.42 3.63
C PRO A 197 -14.64 -21.70 3.45
N ARG A 198 -15.29 -22.73 2.88
CA ARG A 198 -14.71 -24.06 2.66
C ARG A 198 -14.80 -24.47 1.21
N CYS A 199 -13.75 -25.15 0.75
CA CYS A 199 -13.67 -25.63 -0.61
C CYS A 199 -14.75 -26.70 -0.85
N PRO A 200 -15.58 -26.57 -1.90
CA PRO A 200 -16.64 -27.54 -2.21
C PRO A 200 -16.09 -28.91 -2.65
N VAL A 201 -14.79 -29.02 -2.95
CA VAL A 201 -14.15 -30.26 -3.40
C VAL A 201 -13.44 -30.99 -2.25
N CYS A 202 -12.58 -30.30 -1.52
CA CYS A 202 -11.70 -30.94 -0.52
C CYS A 202 -11.98 -30.50 0.92
N THR A 203 -12.98 -29.64 1.14
CA THR A 203 -13.39 -29.09 2.46
C THR A 203 -12.35 -28.23 3.19
N GLY A 204 -11.17 -28.04 2.60
CA GLY A 204 -10.13 -27.13 3.11
C GLY A 204 -10.59 -25.67 3.12
N VAL A 205 -10.04 -24.87 4.03
CA VAL A 205 -10.37 -23.44 4.15
C VAL A 205 -9.98 -22.70 2.87
N VAL A 206 -10.87 -21.87 2.34
CA VAL A 206 -10.59 -21.00 1.20
C VAL A 206 -10.16 -19.64 1.72
N LYS A 207 -8.91 -19.25 1.43
CA LYS A 207 -8.31 -18.01 1.93
C LYS A 207 -8.33 -16.98 0.78
N PRO A 208 -8.82 -15.75 0.99
CA PRO A 208 -8.59 -14.64 0.06
C PRO A 208 -7.12 -14.54 -0.32
N ASP A 209 -6.80 -14.10 -1.54
CA ASP A 209 -5.43 -14.01 -2.04
C ASP A 209 -4.68 -12.79 -1.45
N ILE A 210 -4.78 -12.60 -0.14
CA ILE A 210 -4.01 -11.67 0.70
C ILE A 210 -2.70 -12.36 1.07
N VAL A 211 -1.58 -11.65 0.90
CA VAL A 211 -0.25 -12.18 1.23
C VAL A 211 -0.07 -12.14 2.74
N PHE A 212 0.16 -13.31 3.33
CA PHE A 212 0.51 -13.46 4.73
C PHE A 212 2.03 -13.45 4.92
N PHE A 213 2.48 -13.19 6.15
CA PHE A 213 3.90 -13.28 6.48
C PHE A 213 4.44 -14.67 6.16
N GLY A 214 5.54 -14.70 5.40
CA GLY A 214 6.18 -15.92 4.91
C GLY A 214 5.65 -16.42 3.55
N GLU A 215 4.57 -15.84 3.02
CA GLU A 215 4.10 -16.15 1.66
C GLU A 215 4.90 -15.35 0.61
N PRO A 216 5.09 -15.90 -0.61
CA PRO A 216 5.67 -15.15 -1.71
C PRO A 216 4.71 -14.03 -2.16
N LEU A 217 5.27 -12.90 -2.58
CA LEU A 217 4.47 -11.84 -3.20
C LEU A 217 3.86 -12.29 -4.53
N PRO A 218 2.76 -11.65 -4.99
CA PRO A 218 2.08 -12.04 -6.22
C PRO A 218 3.00 -11.92 -7.43
N GLN A 219 2.81 -12.76 -8.45
CA GLN A 219 3.62 -12.74 -9.67
C GLN A 219 3.67 -11.35 -10.34
N ARG A 220 2.58 -10.58 -10.24
CA ARG A 220 2.51 -9.20 -10.75
C ARG A 220 3.53 -8.27 -10.10
N PHE A 221 3.98 -8.57 -8.88
CA PHE A 221 5.03 -7.81 -8.21
C PHE A 221 6.34 -7.82 -9.00
N LEU A 222 6.62 -8.87 -9.80
CA LEU A 222 7.82 -8.96 -10.66
C LEU A 222 7.93 -7.83 -11.70
N LEU A 223 6.83 -7.12 -11.99
CA LEU A 223 6.85 -5.94 -12.86
C LEU A 223 7.79 -4.84 -12.34
N HIS A 224 8.14 -4.86 -11.05
CA HIS A 224 9.05 -3.86 -10.47
C HIS A 224 10.41 -3.83 -11.17
N VAL A 225 10.86 -4.98 -11.69
CA VAL A 225 12.13 -5.14 -12.42
C VAL A 225 12.17 -4.25 -13.67
N VAL A 226 11.03 -3.99 -14.30
CA VAL A 226 10.93 -3.15 -15.49
C VAL A 226 10.46 -1.74 -15.13
N ASP A 227 9.45 -1.62 -14.28
CA ASP A 227 8.78 -0.34 -14.01
C ASP A 227 9.70 0.66 -13.31
N PHE A 228 10.47 0.23 -12.30
CA PHE A 228 11.29 1.14 -11.49
C PHE A 228 12.48 1.73 -12.28
N PRO A 229 13.23 0.95 -13.08
CA PRO A 229 14.25 1.51 -13.96
C PRO A 229 13.69 2.44 -15.05
N MET A 230 12.46 2.19 -15.53
CA MET A 230 11.80 3.00 -16.57
C MET A 230 11.13 4.28 -16.03
N ALA A 231 10.92 4.37 -14.73
CA ALA A 231 10.30 5.52 -14.08
C ALA A 231 11.08 6.81 -14.36
N ASP A 232 10.34 7.91 -14.50
CA ASP A 232 10.89 9.27 -14.56
C ASP A 232 10.43 10.16 -13.40
N LEU A 233 9.51 9.67 -12.57
CA LEU A 233 9.10 10.24 -11.30
C LEU A 233 8.62 9.12 -10.37
N LEU A 234 8.99 9.18 -9.09
CA LEU A 234 8.44 8.32 -8.05
C LEU A 234 7.59 9.14 -7.07
N LEU A 235 6.32 8.77 -6.92
CA LEU A 235 5.45 9.32 -5.88
C LEU A 235 5.25 8.28 -4.77
N ILE A 236 5.42 8.67 -3.52
CA ILE A 236 5.26 7.81 -2.35
C ILE A 236 4.23 8.46 -1.43
N LEU A 237 3.09 7.79 -1.24
CA LEU A 237 1.96 8.38 -0.51
C LEU A 237 1.54 7.49 0.66
N GLY A 238 1.51 8.06 1.87
CA GLY A 238 0.85 7.44 3.02
C GLY A 238 1.37 6.05 3.41
N THR A 239 2.68 5.82 3.43
CA THR A 239 3.28 4.54 3.86
C THR A 239 4.41 4.78 4.86
N SER A 240 4.59 3.89 5.84
CA SER A 240 5.71 3.93 6.79
C SER A 240 7.02 3.39 6.21
N LEU A 241 6.96 2.67 5.07
CA LEU A 241 8.12 2.02 4.45
C LEU A 241 8.91 1.09 5.42
N GLU A 242 8.22 0.42 6.32
CA GLU A 242 8.84 -0.51 7.30
C GLU A 242 8.86 -1.97 6.81
N VAL A 243 8.13 -2.29 5.75
CA VAL A 243 7.95 -3.67 5.27
C VAL A 243 8.69 -3.87 3.96
N GLU A 244 9.59 -4.85 3.95
CA GLU A 244 10.29 -5.31 2.76
C GLU A 244 9.51 -6.37 1.99
N PRO A 245 9.73 -6.52 0.67
CA PRO A 245 10.66 -5.78 -0.20
C PRO A 245 10.15 -4.39 -0.66
N PHE A 246 9.00 -3.94 -0.16
CA PHE A 246 8.34 -2.72 -0.65
C PHE A 246 9.16 -1.47 -0.35
N ALA A 247 9.79 -1.37 0.83
CA ALA A 247 10.63 -0.22 1.20
C ALA A 247 11.84 -0.05 0.26
N SER A 248 12.53 -1.15 -0.05
CA SER A 248 13.70 -1.16 -0.94
C SER A 248 13.38 -0.70 -2.38
N LEU A 249 12.13 -0.81 -2.84
CA LEU A 249 11.74 -0.32 -4.16
C LEU A 249 11.95 1.19 -4.33
N THR A 250 11.91 1.97 -3.24
CA THR A 250 12.19 3.41 -3.30
C THR A 250 13.61 3.74 -3.78
N GLU A 251 14.53 2.78 -3.72
CA GLU A 251 15.91 2.92 -4.18
C GLU A 251 16.12 2.36 -5.60
N ALA A 252 15.18 1.58 -6.12
CA ALA A 252 15.27 0.92 -7.43
C ALA A 252 15.08 1.86 -8.63
N VAL A 253 14.58 3.08 -8.40
CA VAL A 253 14.59 4.13 -9.42
C VAL A 253 16.00 4.70 -9.63
N ARG A 254 16.31 5.15 -10.85
CA ARG A 254 17.61 5.78 -11.17
C ARG A 254 17.89 6.98 -10.26
N SER A 255 19.15 7.25 -9.97
CA SER A 255 19.56 8.35 -9.07
C SER A 255 19.14 9.74 -9.54
N SER A 256 18.90 9.92 -10.85
CA SER A 256 18.41 11.16 -11.44
C SER A 256 16.89 11.37 -11.31
N VAL A 257 16.14 10.34 -10.92
CA VAL A 257 14.67 10.38 -10.83
C VAL A 257 14.29 11.10 -9.53
N PRO A 258 13.46 12.16 -9.59
CA PRO A 258 12.90 12.77 -8.39
C PRO A 258 12.01 11.79 -7.62
N ARG A 259 12.06 11.87 -6.29
CA ARG A 259 11.17 11.10 -5.40
C ARG A 259 10.38 12.09 -4.54
N LEU A 260 9.06 12.10 -4.67
CA LEU A 260 8.18 12.92 -3.84
C LEU A 260 7.48 12.04 -2.81
N LEU A 261 7.70 12.34 -1.53
CA LEU A 261 6.96 11.78 -0.41
C LEU A 261 5.85 12.74 0.02
N ILE A 262 4.61 12.26 0.05
CA ILE A 262 3.50 12.93 0.73
C ILE A 262 3.07 12.04 1.87
N ASN A 263 3.45 12.40 3.09
CA ASN A 263 3.25 11.56 4.27
C ASN A 263 3.27 12.39 5.55
N ARG A 264 2.71 11.86 6.64
CA ARG A 264 2.77 12.53 7.95
C ARG A 264 4.22 12.77 8.40
N ASP A 265 5.05 11.73 8.27
CA ASP A 265 6.41 11.68 8.79
C ASP A 265 7.41 11.39 7.66
N LEU A 266 8.65 11.88 7.80
CA LEU A 266 9.76 11.48 6.93
C LEU A 266 10.19 10.05 7.31
N VAL A 267 10.16 9.12 6.37
CA VAL A 267 10.27 7.67 6.66
C VAL A 267 11.10 6.90 5.64
N GLY A 268 11.49 5.68 6.04
CA GLY A 268 12.16 4.71 5.17
C GLY A 268 13.47 5.22 4.56
N PRO A 269 13.86 4.72 3.39
CA PRO A 269 15.09 5.15 2.72
C PRO A 269 15.13 6.65 2.38
N LEU A 270 14.01 7.38 2.42
CA LEU A 270 14.04 8.83 2.26
C LEU A 270 14.54 9.55 3.51
N ALA A 271 14.36 8.97 4.70
CA ALA A 271 14.93 9.48 5.95
C ALA A 271 16.42 9.12 6.09
N TRP A 272 16.80 7.89 5.72
CA TRP A 272 18.14 7.35 5.99
C TRP A 272 19.11 7.44 4.79
N HIS A 273 18.60 7.44 3.55
CA HIS A 273 19.36 7.56 2.30
C HIS A 273 18.77 8.63 1.36
N PRO A 274 18.76 9.91 1.79
CA PRO A 274 18.22 10.99 0.97
C PRO A 274 19.07 11.20 -0.29
N ARG A 275 18.40 11.53 -1.40
CA ARG A 275 19.00 11.89 -2.69
C ARG A 275 18.82 13.39 -2.95
N SER A 276 19.60 13.94 -3.87
CA SER A 276 19.57 15.37 -4.20
C SER A 276 18.27 15.87 -4.85
N ARG A 277 17.40 14.96 -5.30
CA ARG A 277 16.11 15.26 -5.94
C ARG A 277 14.92 14.72 -5.14
N ASP A 278 15.13 14.46 -3.87
CA ASP A 278 14.03 14.08 -3.00
C ASP A 278 13.26 15.32 -2.55
N VAL A 279 11.94 15.17 -2.46
CA VAL A 279 11.05 16.20 -1.93
C VAL A 279 10.12 15.52 -0.94
N ALA A 280 9.88 16.16 0.19
CA ALA A 280 9.00 15.66 1.23
C ALA A 280 7.97 16.73 1.60
N GLN A 281 6.72 16.48 1.23
CA GLN A 281 5.56 17.23 1.69
C GLN A 281 5.02 16.53 2.94
N LEU A 282 5.44 17.04 4.11
CA LEU A 282 5.09 16.46 5.39
C LEU A 282 3.77 17.02 5.93
N GLY A 283 2.90 16.13 6.41
CA GLY A 283 1.62 16.48 6.98
C GLY A 283 0.51 15.54 6.55
N ASP A 284 -0.73 16.04 6.56
CA ASP A 284 -1.88 15.28 6.12
C ASP A 284 -1.80 14.98 4.60
N VAL A 285 -2.11 13.73 4.23
CA VAL A 285 -1.98 13.26 2.85
C VAL A 285 -2.97 13.95 1.91
N VAL A 286 -4.18 14.26 2.39
CA VAL A 286 -5.21 14.93 1.59
C VAL A 286 -4.77 16.34 1.28
N HIS A 287 -4.35 17.10 2.28
CA HIS A 287 -3.83 18.45 2.06
C HIS A 287 -2.61 18.47 1.12
N GLY A 288 -1.70 17.50 1.26
CA GLY A 288 -0.53 17.38 0.36
C GLY A 288 -0.93 17.09 -1.09
N VAL A 289 -1.89 16.21 -1.31
CA VAL A 289 -2.44 15.91 -2.64
C VAL A 289 -3.18 17.11 -3.22
N GLU A 290 -4.02 17.79 -2.44
CA GLU A 290 -4.76 18.98 -2.87
C GLU A 290 -3.80 20.12 -3.26
N SER A 291 -2.74 20.33 -2.48
CA SER A 291 -1.69 21.31 -2.80
C SER A 291 -1.01 20.96 -4.14
N LEU A 292 -0.67 19.69 -4.36
CA LEU A 292 -0.07 19.24 -5.63
C LEU A 292 -1.05 19.42 -6.80
N VAL A 293 -2.34 19.09 -6.61
CA VAL A 293 -3.40 19.29 -7.60
C VAL A 293 -3.55 20.76 -7.99
N GLU A 294 -3.48 21.67 -7.03
CA GLU A 294 -3.55 23.12 -7.26
C GLU A 294 -2.35 23.60 -8.09
N LEU A 295 -1.12 23.19 -7.72
CA LEU A 295 0.11 23.52 -8.47
C LEU A 295 0.11 22.96 -9.90
N LEU A 296 -0.54 21.81 -10.11
CA LEU A 296 -0.73 21.21 -11.43
C LEU A 296 -1.81 21.92 -12.27
N GLY A 297 -2.65 22.77 -11.65
CA GLY A 297 -3.82 23.37 -12.28
C GLY A 297 -4.93 22.36 -12.57
N TRP A 298 -5.06 21.31 -11.76
CA TRP A 298 -6.03 20.22 -11.97
C TRP A 298 -7.24 20.30 -11.03
N THR A 299 -7.40 21.39 -10.28
CA THR A 299 -8.44 21.54 -9.24
C THR A 299 -9.85 21.31 -9.76
N GLU A 300 -10.22 21.89 -10.90
CA GLU A 300 -11.56 21.72 -11.49
C GLU A 300 -11.78 20.28 -11.97
N GLU A 301 -10.82 19.72 -12.71
CA GLU A 301 -10.89 18.33 -13.19
C GLU A 301 -10.99 17.31 -12.06
N MET A 302 -10.26 17.55 -10.95
CA MET A 302 -10.34 16.73 -9.75
C MET A 302 -11.71 16.82 -9.09
N ARG A 303 -12.28 18.03 -8.95
CA ARG A 303 -13.61 18.23 -8.38
C ARG A 303 -14.67 17.51 -9.21
N ASP A 304 -14.63 17.65 -10.53
CA ASP A 304 -15.56 17.00 -11.46
C ASP A 304 -15.44 15.48 -11.44
N LEU A 305 -14.22 14.95 -11.39
CA LEU A 305 -13.97 13.51 -11.26
C LEU A 305 -14.55 12.97 -9.95
N VAL A 306 -14.23 13.60 -8.82
CA VAL A 306 -14.72 13.18 -7.51
C VAL A 306 -16.24 13.20 -7.48
N GLN A 307 -16.87 14.30 -7.92
CA GLN A 307 -18.34 14.44 -7.94
C GLN A 307 -19.00 13.36 -8.82
N ARG A 308 -18.44 13.10 -10.00
CA ARG A 308 -18.97 12.10 -10.93
C ARG A 308 -18.87 10.69 -10.37
N GLU A 309 -17.74 10.31 -9.79
CA GLU A 309 -17.52 8.94 -9.32
C GLU A 309 -18.21 8.68 -7.97
N THR A 310 -18.25 9.65 -7.05
CA THR A 310 -19.04 9.49 -5.81
C THR A 310 -20.53 9.43 -6.10
N GLY A 311 -21.03 10.22 -7.05
CA GLY A 311 -22.43 10.15 -7.50
C GLY A 311 -22.85 8.78 -8.03
N LYS A 312 -21.94 8.03 -8.68
CA LYS A 312 -22.20 6.65 -9.13
C LYS A 312 -22.29 5.66 -7.95
N LEU A 313 -21.50 5.88 -6.91
CA LEU A 313 -21.46 4.99 -5.72
C LEU A 313 -22.67 5.20 -4.78
N ASP A 314 -23.38 6.31 -4.94
CA ASP A 314 -24.60 6.68 -4.20
C ASP A 314 -25.91 6.42 -4.99
N GLY A 315 -25.81 5.88 -6.21
CA GLY A 315 -26.96 5.52 -7.03
C GLY A 315 -27.78 4.35 -6.45
N PRO A 316 -29.06 4.20 -6.85
CA PRO A 316 -30.03 3.28 -6.23
C PRO A 316 -29.77 1.78 -6.42
N ASP A 317 -28.69 1.37 -7.10
CA ASP A 317 -28.36 -0.04 -7.37
C ASP A 317 -27.44 -0.67 -6.29
N LYS A 318 -27.71 -0.40 -5.01
CA LYS A 318 -27.14 -1.15 -3.87
C LYS A 318 -28.15 -2.12 -3.28
#